data_AF-A0A953AIC8-F1
#
_entry.id   AF-A0A953AIC8-F1
#
_cell.length_a   1.000
_cell.length_b   1.000
_cell.length_c   1.000
_cell.angle_alpha   90.00
_cell.angle_beta   90.00
_cell.angle_gamma   90.00
#
_symmetry.space_group_name_H-M   'P 1'
#
loop_
_entity.id
_entity.type
_entity.pdbx_description
1 polymer ?
#
loop_
_entity_poly.entity_id
_entity_poly.type
_entity_poly.pdbx_seq_one_letter_code
_entity_poly.pdbx_strand_id
1 'polypeptide(L)'
;MRLLLVKGRIIRCVLFDLGDTLWYRKDPETWRRLEFAANCQAIALLRTHLESCSLPDQDDVTLGRSLRVAFDAQTRARIRRDPSHEPDGAEVAMETLAQLGWGQIDRQLGAALFEALRVRIIDSRLLYDDALPTLAELRRRGFLLGVVTNRLWGGPPFQEDLRAFGLFEYFDPTTIAISADLGVRKPDPAIFLHTLRALNVSPAEAAMVGDSLRSDIVGAKRLGLLAIWKPKPRVREALQARLVAPGAASAGAAFGQQEPCASSSATGGASDLPPDLPPGLHVTDDDYVLSTVQGPASDPLALLASDAEEYKPDLMIEHLSDLLEIFPKAGAL
;
A
#
# COMPACT_ATOMS: atom_id res chain seq x y z
N MET A 1 -34.23 6.03 4.60
CA MET A 1 -33.04 5.28 4.15
C MET A 1 -33.28 3.83 4.50
N ARG A 2 -33.46 2.91 3.53
CA ARG A 2 -33.70 1.49 3.83
C ARG A 2 -32.36 0.77 3.95
N LEU A 3 -32.23 -0.02 5.01
CA LEU A 3 -31.01 -0.62 5.51
C LEU A 3 -30.79 -1.99 4.85
N LEU A 4 -29.58 -2.27 4.35
CA LEU A 4 -29.26 -3.53 3.69
C LEU A 4 -28.60 -4.49 4.68
N LEU A 5 -29.17 -5.68 4.81
CA LEU A 5 -28.66 -6.74 5.67
C LEU A 5 -27.66 -7.61 4.90
N VAL A 6 -26.37 -7.46 5.22
CA VAL A 6 -25.29 -8.33 4.72
C VAL A 6 -24.74 -9.13 5.89
N LYS A 7 -24.86 -10.47 5.84
CA LYS A 7 -24.54 -11.36 6.98
C LYS A 7 -25.20 -10.94 8.30
N GLY A 8 -26.46 -10.48 8.24
CA GLY A 8 -27.20 -9.99 9.41
C GLY A 8 -26.79 -8.60 9.91
N ARG A 9 -25.87 -7.92 9.21
CA ARG A 9 -25.40 -6.57 9.53
C ARG A 9 -26.05 -5.55 8.63
N ILE A 10 -26.48 -4.43 9.20
CA ILE A 10 -26.95 -3.28 8.43
C ILE A 10 -25.73 -2.53 7.91
N ILE A 11 -25.51 -2.47 6.60
CA ILE A 11 -24.41 -1.70 6.00
C ILE A 11 -24.94 -0.46 5.27
N ARG A 12 -24.30 0.68 5.52
CA ARG A 12 -24.65 2.00 4.97
C ARG A 12 -23.47 2.70 4.30
N CYS A 13 -22.26 2.29 4.65
CA CYS A 13 -21.02 2.89 4.18
C CYS A 13 -20.05 1.85 3.65
N VAL A 14 -19.35 2.20 2.57
CA VAL A 14 -18.23 1.42 2.05
C VAL A 14 -17.00 2.32 2.01
N LEU A 15 -15.99 1.95 2.79
CA LEU A 15 -14.67 2.56 2.80
C LEU A 15 -13.78 1.80 1.82
N PHE A 16 -12.97 2.53 1.06
CA PHE A 16 -12.05 1.96 0.07
C PHE A 16 -10.61 2.32 0.39
N ASP A 17 -9.71 1.34 0.29
CA ASP A 17 -8.33 1.64 -0.08
C ASP A 17 -8.25 2.07 -1.56
N LEU A 18 -7.10 2.60 -1.98
CA LEU A 18 -6.85 3.02 -3.35
C LEU A 18 -5.89 2.09 -4.10
N GLY A 19 -4.72 1.81 -3.53
CA GLY A 19 -3.63 1.08 -4.19
C GLY A 19 -3.97 -0.39 -4.36
N ASP A 20 -3.90 -0.91 -5.58
CA ASP A 20 -4.32 -2.28 -5.96
C ASP A 20 -5.79 -2.62 -5.62
N THR A 21 -6.55 -1.64 -5.11
CA THR A 21 -7.97 -1.73 -4.79
C THR A 21 -8.79 -1.04 -5.87
N LEU A 22 -8.69 0.29 -6.00
CA LEU A 22 -9.38 1.11 -7.01
C LEU A 22 -8.52 1.38 -8.25
N TRP A 23 -7.19 1.42 -8.09
CA TRP A 23 -6.24 1.50 -9.21
C TRP A 23 -5.10 0.50 -9.05
N TYR A 24 -4.32 0.31 -10.09
CA TYR A 24 -3.11 -0.51 -10.09
C TYR A 24 -1.98 0.20 -10.84
N ARG A 25 -0.75 -0.32 -10.74
CA ARG A 25 0.41 0.22 -11.48
C ARG A 25 0.29 -0.11 -12.96
N LYS A 26 0.53 0.87 -13.84
CA LYS A 26 0.50 0.72 -15.31
C LYS A 26 1.38 -0.44 -15.78
N ASP A 27 2.66 -0.14 -15.93
CA ASP A 27 3.67 -1.08 -16.38
C ASP A 27 5.03 -0.70 -15.76
N PRO A 28 5.95 -1.67 -15.60
CA PRO A 28 7.24 -1.41 -14.97
C PRO A 28 8.15 -0.45 -15.73
N GLU A 29 7.97 -0.27 -17.04
CA GLU A 29 8.79 0.64 -17.84
C GLU A 29 8.38 2.10 -17.61
N THR A 30 7.07 2.38 -17.64
CA THR A 30 6.52 3.69 -17.28
C THR A 30 6.96 4.09 -15.86
N TRP A 31 6.88 3.17 -14.90
CA TRP A 31 7.36 3.45 -13.54
C TRP A 31 8.84 3.81 -13.51
N ARG A 32 9.71 2.99 -14.11
CA ARG A 32 11.17 3.23 -14.15
C ARG A 32 11.51 4.58 -14.76
N ARG A 33 10.82 4.97 -15.84
CA ARG A 33 11.03 6.27 -16.49
C ARG A 33 10.65 7.45 -15.59
N LEU A 34 9.49 7.37 -14.91
CA LEU A 34 9.03 8.43 -14.03
C LEU A 34 9.87 8.54 -12.76
N GLU A 35 10.25 7.39 -12.18
CA GLU A 35 11.16 7.33 -11.04
C GLU A 35 12.53 7.91 -11.40
N PHE A 36 13.07 7.56 -12.56
CA PHE A 36 14.31 8.15 -13.08
C PHE A 36 14.20 9.68 -13.17
N ALA A 37 13.11 10.21 -13.73
CA ALA A 37 12.90 11.65 -13.84
C ALA A 37 12.85 12.33 -12.45
N ALA A 38 12.11 11.76 -11.50
CA ALA A 38 12.05 12.26 -10.12
C ALA A 38 13.42 12.23 -9.43
N ASN A 39 14.19 11.15 -9.64
CA ASN A 39 15.55 11.02 -9.09
C ASN A 39 16.48 12.11 -9.66
N CYS A 40 16.43 12.36 -10.97
CA CYS A 40 17.20 13.44 -11.59
C CYS A 40 16.80 14.83 -11.06
N GLN A 41 15.51 15.08 -10.86
CA GLN A 41 15.01 16.32 -10.27
C GLN A 41 15.55 16.52 -8.85
N ALA A 42 15.55 15.47 -8.03
CA ALA A 42 16.12 15.50 -6.68
C ALA A 42 17.62 15.82 -6.68
N ILE A 43 18.41 15.22 -7.59
CA ILE A 43 19.84 15.54 -7.71
C ILE A 43 20.07 16.97 -8.18
N ALA A 44 19.32 17.45 -9.17
CA ALA A 44 19.43 18.83 -9.64
C ALA A 44 19.13 19.84 -8.51
N LEU A 45 18.13 19.56 -7.67
CA LEU A 45 17.83 20.35 -6.48
C LEU A 45 19.03 20.37 -5.52
N LEU A 46 19.63 19.22 -5.22
CA LEU A 46 20.79 19.12 -4.33
C LEU A 46 22.00 19.88 -4.89
N ARG A 47 22.32 19.72 -6.17
CA ARG A 47 23.44 20.44 -6.81
C ARG A 47 23.27 21.96 -6.81
N THR A 48 22.04 22.46 -6.75
CA THR A 48 21.74 23.89 -6.67
C THR A 48 21.94 24.46 -5.26
N HIS A 49 21.78 23.63 -4.22
CA HIS A 49 21.77 24.08 -2.82
C HIS A 49 22.99 23.64 -2.01
N LEU A 50 23.67 22.57 -2.43
CA LEU A 50 24.86 22.05 -1.77
C LEU A 50 26.13 22.47 -2.51
N GLU A 51 27.20 22.73 -1.76
CA GLU A 51 28.53 22.93 -2.33
C GLU A 51 28.98 21.68 -3.09
N SER A 52 29.68 21.86 -4.21
CA SER A 52 30.05 20.77 -5.13
C SER A 52 30.85 19.64 -4.47
N CYS A 53 31.55 19.91 -3.37
CA CYS A 53 32.32 18.93 -2.60
C CYS A 53 31.46 18.05 -1.66
N SER A 54 30.17 18.36 -1.49
CA SER A 54 29.28 17.60 -0.60
C SER A 54 28.72 16.34 -1.26
N LEU A 55 28.66 16.32 -2.60
CA LEU A 55 28.18 15.17 -3.36
C LEU A 55 29.36 14.35 -3.90
N PRO A 56 29.26 13.01 -3.96
CA PRO A 56 30.26 12.18 -4.61
C PRO A 56 30.46 12.59 -6.08
N ASP A 57 31.69 12.45 -6.57
CA ASP A 57 32.03 12.64 -7.98
C ASP A 57 31.49 11.46 -8.83
N GLN A 58 30.19 11.52 -9.10
CA GLN A 58 29.44 10.54 -9.87
C GLN A 58 28.41 11.27 -10.74
N ASP A 59 27.95 10.59 -11.78
CA ASP A 59 26.88 11.09 -12.64
C ASP A 59 25.52 11.13 -11.89
N ASP A 60 24.62 12.00 -12.38
CA ASP A 60 23.33 12.25 -11.74
C ASP A 60 22.42 11.01 -11.68
N VAL A 61 22.58 10.06 -12.61
CA VAL A 61 21.80 8.83 -12.63
C VAL A 61 22.19 7.95 -11.46
N THR A 62 23.49 7.77 -11.26
CA THR A 62 24.04 6.95 -10.16
C THR A 62 23.73 7.57 -8.81
N LEU A 63 23.89 8.89 -8.66
CA LEU A 63 23.50 9.59 -7.44
C LEU A 63 21.99 9.49 -7.18
N GLY A 64 21.16 9.76 -8.19
CA GLY A 64 19.71 9.75 -8.05
C GLY A 64 19.18 8.38 -7.62
N ARG A 65 19.74 7.30 -8.17
CA ARG A 65 19.41 5.93 -7.74
C ARG A 65 19.85 5.67 -6.30
N SER A 66 21.06 6.08 -5.93
CA SER A 66 21.58 5.89 -4.56
C SER A 66 20.72 6.62 -3.53
N LEU A 67 20.34 7.86 -3.83
CA LEU A 67 19.43 8.66 -3.01
C LEU A 67 18.07 7.97 -2.86
N ARG A 68 17.46 7.52 -3.97
CA ARG A 68 16.17 6.81 -3.94
C ARG A 68 16.22 5.59 -3.05
N VAL A 69 17.21 4.72 -3.28
CA VAL A 69 17.35 3.46 -2.55
C VAL A 69 17.51 3.72 -1.05
N ALA A 70 18.33 4.70 -0.68
CA ALA A 70 18.52 5.08 0.72
C ALA A 70 17.27 5.72 1.33
N PHE A 71 16.60 6.63 0.62
CA PHE A 71 15.37 7.28 1.06
C PHE A 71 14.26 6.26 1.32
N ASP A 72 14.06 5.34 0.38
CA ASP A 72 13.07 4.29 0.54
C ASP A 72 13.48 3.38 1.71
N ALA A 73 14.74 2.98 1.82
CA ALA A 73 15.21 2.16 2.95
C ALA A 73 14.96 2.82 4.32
N GLN A 74 15.20 4.13 4.42
CA GLN A 74 14.96 4.91 5.63
C GLN A 74 13.47 5.03 5.95
N THR A 75 12.63 5.31 4.95
CA THR A 75 11.16 5.31 5.07
C THR A 75 10.69 3.97 5.62
N ARG A 76 11.15 2.86 5.02
CA ARG A 76 10.80 1.50 5.42
C ARG A 76 11.26 1.20 6.85
N ALA A 77 12.45 1.66 7.25
CA ALA A 77 12.96 1.49 8.60
C ALA A 77 12.11 2.23 9.65
N ARG A 78 11.63 3.44 9.33
CA ARG A 78 10.73 4.19 10.20
C ARG A 78 9.36 3.51 10.34
N ILE A 79 8.73 3.12 9.24
CA ILE A 79 7.45 2.37 9.27
C ILE A 79 7.62 1.04 10.02
N ARG A 80 8.78 0.38 9.92
CA ARG A 80 9.08 -0.82 10.72
C ARG A 80 9.05 -0.57 12.22
N ARG A 81 9.64 0.55 12.64
CA ARG A 81 9.77 0.91 14.05
C ARG A 81 8.43 1.36 14.64
N ASP A 82 7.61 2.03 13.83
CA ASP A 82 6.28 2.50 14.22
C ASP A 82 5.27 2.33 13.07
N PRO A 83 4.65 1.13 12.92
CA PRO A 83 3.78 0.82 11.78
C PRO A 83 2.47 1.62 11.73
N SER A 84 2.05 2.18 12.86
CA SER A 84 0.82 2.98 12.97
C SER A 84 1.05 4.47 12.67
N HIS A 85 2.31 4.90 12.51
CA HIS A 85 2.65 6.31 12.30
C HIS A 85 3.18 6.55 10.89
N GLU A 86 2.74 7.64 10.26
CA GLU A 86 3.30 8.03 8.96
C GLU A 86 4.62 8.78 9.20
N PRO A 87 5.74 8.37 8.56
CA PRO A 87 6.99 9.11 8.66
C PRO A 87 6.87 10.52 8.07
N ASP A 88 7.45 11.52 8.75
CA ASP A 88 7.67 12.84 8.16
C ASP A 88 8.70 12.72 7.02
N GLY A 89 8.25 12.95 5.78
CA GLY A 89 9.08 12.81 4.59
C GLY A 89 10.28 13.78 4.54
N ALA A 90 10.16 14.97 5.14
CA ALA A 90 11.27 15.92 5.20
C ALA A 90 12.36 15.42 6.16
N GLU A 91 11.96 14.88 7.32
CA GLU A 91 12.91 14.26 8.25
C GLU A 91 13.59 13.02 7.65
N VAL A 92 12.82 12.18 6.95
CA VAL A 92 13.38 11.03 6.23
C VAL A 92 14.44 11.48 5.23
N ALA A 93 14.15 12.53 4.45
CA ALA A 93 15.08 13.09 3.47
C ALA A 93 16.37 13.62 4.14
N MET A 94 16.24 14.34 5.25
CA MET A 94 17.38 14.84 6.04
C MET A 94 18.26 13.70 6.55
N GLU A 95 17.66 12.69 7.17
CA GLU A 95 18.38 11.51 7.68
C GLU A 95 19.05 10.71 6.57
N THR A 96 18.40 10.63 5.41
CA THR A 96 18.94 9.93 4.24
C THR A 96 20.25 10.57 3.78
N LEU A 97 20.29 11.90 3.64
CA LEU A 97 21.54 12.59 3.25
C LEU A 97 22.62 12.49 4.34
N ALA A 98 22.23 12.57 5.61
CA ALA A 98 23.17 12.40 6.72
C ALA A 98 23.79 10.99 6.70
N GLN A 99 22.99 9.95 6.44
CA GLN A 99 23.45 8.56 6.34
C GLN A 99 24.35 8.34 5.13
N LEU A 100 24.05 8.97 3.99
CA LEU A 100 24.88 8.91 2.79
C LEU A 100 26.18 9.73 2.91
N GLY A 101 26.28 10.61 3.93
CA GLY A 101 27.41 11.52 4.10
C GLY A 101 27.41 12.67 3.10
N TRP A 102 26.26 13.03 2.54
CA TRP A 102 26.13 14.04 1.45
C TRP A 102 25.91 15.47 1.97
N GLY A 103 26.14 15.69 3.26
CA GLY A 103 25.94 16.97 3.93
C GLY A 103 24.69 17.03 4.80
N GLN A 104 24.61 18.10 5.58
CA GLN A 104 23.44 18.41 6.42
C GLN A 104 22.56 19.42 5.69
N ILE A 105 21.26 19.16 5.66
CA ILE A 105 20.26 20.05 5.06
C ILE A 105 19.25 20.48 6.13
N ASP A 106 18.65 21.64 5.95
CA ASP A 106 17.54 22.07 6.79
C ASP A 106 16.22 21.37 6.41
N ARG A 107 15.19 21.58 7.22
CA ARG A 107 13.86 20.97 6.99
C ARG A 107 13.19 21.48 5.71
N GLN A 108 13.48 22.71 5.28
CA GLN A 108 12.88 23.28 4.07
C GLN A 108 13.41 22.57 2.82
N LEU A 109 14.72 22.39 2.74
CA LEU A 109 15.35 21.61 1.67
C LEU A 109 14.99 20.13 1.78
N GLY A 110 14.84 19.59 2.99
CA GLY A 110 14.36 18.21 3.21
C GLY A 110 12.96 17.98 2.62
N ALA A 111 12.03 18.90 2.87
CA ALA A 111 10.69 18.85 2.30
C ALA A 111 10.70 19.00 0.77
N ALA A 112 11.53 19.91 0.23
CA ALA A 112 11.68 20.08 -1.21
C ALA A 112 12.29 18.83 -1.87
N LEU A 113 13.25 18.17 -1.22
CA LEU A 113 13.85 16.93 -1.70
C LEU A 113 12.84 15.78 -1.70
N PHE A 114 12.07 15.66 -0.61
CA PHE A 114 10.98 14.72 -0.50
C PHE A 114 9.95 14.89 -1.63
N GLU A 115 9.55 16.13 -1.94
CA GLU A 115 8.65 16.39 -3.06
C GLU A 115 9.29 16.14 -4.43
N ALA A 116 10.58 16.45 -4.61
CA ALA A 116 11.30 16.15 -5.85
C ALA A 116 11.38 14.63 -6.12
N LEU A 117 11.40 13.82 -5.05
CA LEU A 117 11.35 12.36 -5.12
C LEU A 117 9.94 11.80 -5.40
N ARG A 118 8.90 12.63 -5.53
CA ARG A 118 7.54 12.12 -5.79
C ARG A 118 7.36 11.67 -7.23
N VAL A 119 6.86 10.45 -7.42
CA VAL A 119 6.29 9.99 -8.70
C VAL A 119 4.79 10.26 -8.69
N ARG A 120 4.30 11.01 -9.69
CA ARG A 120 2.87 11.33 -9.79
C ARG A 120 2.01 10.08 -10.02
N ILE A 121 0.85 10.03 -9.37
CA ILE A 121 -0.04 8.86 -9.45
C ILE A 121 -0.72 8.81 -10.82
N ILE A 122 -1.20 9.96 -11.33
CA ILE A 122 -1.89 10.02 -12.62
C ILE A 122 -1.04 9.50 -13.79
N ASP A 123 0.27 9.71 -13.71
CA ASP A 123 1.21 9.27 -14.74
C ASP A 123 1.56 7.78 -14.62
N SER A 124 1.44 7.20 -13.42
CA SER A 124 1.96 5.87 -13.10
C SER A 124 0.90 4.81 -12.73
N ARG A 125 -0.38 5.20 -12.63
CA ARG A 125 -1.50 4.32 -12.24
C ARG A 125 -2.64 4.36 -13.26
N LEU A 126 -3.41 3.27 -13.29
CA LEU A 126 -4.69 3.17 -14.00
C LEU A 126 -5.76 2.69 -13.04
N LEU A 127 -6.97 3.22 -13.17
CA LEU A 127 -8.12 2.66 -12.48
C LEU A 127 -8.42 1.25 -13.03
N TYR A 128 -8.95 0.39 -12.17
CA TYR A 128 -9.63 -0.81 -12.68
C TYR A 128 -10.85 -0.39 -13.51
N ASP A 129 -11.11 -1.11 -14.61
CA ASP A 129 -12.17 -0.76 -15.58
C ASP A 129 -13.56 -0.67 -14.91
N ASP A 130 -13.79 -1.47 -13.88
CA ASP A 130 -15.03 -1.54 -13.12
C ASP A 130 -15.09 -0.58 -11.91
N ALA A 131 -14.03 0.20 -11.64
CA ALA A 131 -13.95 1.06 -10.46
C ALA A 131 -15.01 2.18 -10.48
N LEU A 132 -14.99 3.06 -11.48
CA LEU A 132 -15.94 4.19 -11.56
C LEU A 132 -17.40 3.70 -11.73
N PRO A 133 -17.71 2.71 -12.60
CA PRO A 133 -19.06 2.17 -12.69
C PRO A 133 -19.59 1.63 -11.36
N THR A 134 -18.74 0.91 -10.61
CA THR A 134 -19.12 0.38 -9.29
C THR A 134 -19.37 1.50 -8.28
N LEU A 135 -18.48 2.49 -8.19
CA LEU A 135 -18.66 3.63 -7.29
C LEU A 135 -19.93 4.42 -7.61
N ALA A 136 -20.21 4.65 -8.89
CA ALA A 136 -21.42 5.31 -9.34
C ALA A 136 -22.68 4.54 -8.92
N GLU A 137 -22.68 3.23 -9.11
CA GLU A 137 -23.81 2.38 -8.79
C GLU A 137 -24.03 2.24 -7.27
N LEU A 138 -22.97 2.09 -6.47
CA LEU A 138 -23.06 2.08 -5.00
C LEU A 138 -23.65 3.40 -4.49
N ARG A 139 -23.18 4.54 -5.00
CA ARG A 139 -23.73 5.85 -4.64
C ARG A 139 -25.20 5.97 -5.05
N ARG A 140 -25.56 5.53 -6.26
CA ARG A 140 -26.95 5.53 -6.75
C ARG A 140 -27.88 4.67 -5.87
N ARG A 141 -27.35 3.60 -5.27
CA ARG A 141 -28.07 2.75 -4.30
C ARG A 141 -28.19 3.39 -2.91
N GLY A 142 -27.54 4.53 -2.68
CA GLY A 142 -27.62 5.30 -1.44
C GLY A 142 -26.53 4.94 -0.42
N PHE A 143 -25.46 4.27 -0.84
CA PHE A 143 -24.30 4.05 0.03
C PHE A 143 -23.47 5.31 0.16
N LEU A 144 -22.98 5.53 1.38
CA LEU A 144 -21.96 6.52 1.68
C LEU A 144 -20.59 5.95 1.34
N LEU A 145 -19.75 6.73 0.67
CA LEU A 145 -18.43 6.30 0.21
C LEU A 145 -17.33 7.13 0.88
N GLY A 146 -16.26 6.46 1.27
CA GLY A 146 -15.09 7.09 1.86
C GLY A 146 -13.81 6.40 1.44
N VAL A 147 -12.68 7.08 1.63
CA VAL A 147 -11.35 6.55 1.35
C VAL A 147 -10.55 6.48 2.64
N VAL A 148 -9.78 5.41 2.80
CA VAL A 148 -8.78 5.26 3.86
C VAL A 148 -7.52 4.66 3.24
N THR A 149 -6.45 5.44 3.12
CA THR A 149 -5.26 5.05 2.36
C THR A 149 -3.97 5.34 3.11
N ASN A 150 -3.02 4.39 3.07
CA ASN A 150 -1.66 4.59 3.55
C ASN A 150 -0.82 5.11 2.40
N ARG A 151 -0.32 6.35 2.45
CA ARG A 151 0.65 6.88 1.50
C ARG A 151 1.49 7.99 2.13
N LEU A 152 2.74 8.05 1.67
CA LEU A 152 3.74 9.00 2.16
C LEU A 152 3.52 10.43 1.63
N TRP A 153 2.99 10.59 0.41
CA TRP A 153 2.64 11.88 -0.17
C TRP A 153 1.12 12.13 -0.12
N GLY A 154 0.74 13.30 0.42
CA GLY A 154 -0.64 13.77 0.60
C GLY A 154 -0.86 15.18 0.06
N GLY A 155 -1.77 15.92 0.70
CA GLY A 155 -2.02 17.33 0.43
C GLY A 155 -2.63 17.65 -0.95
N PRO A 156 -2.56 18.92 -1.38
CA PRO A 156 -3.16 19.38 -2.64
C PRO A 156 -2.73 18.59 -3.89
N PRO A 157 -1.44 18.20 -4.07
CA PRO A 157 -1.04 17.43 -5.25
C PRO A 157 -1.76 16.08 -5.36
N PHE A 158 -2.02 15.42 -4.23
CA PHE A 158 -2.74 14.16 -4.26
C PHE A 158 -4.24 14.35 -4.52
N GLN A 159 -4.85 15.42 -4.01
CA GLN A 159 -6.21 15.78 -4.36
C GLN A 159 -6.38 16.04 -5.86
N GLU A 160 -5.39 16.66 -6.50
CA GLU A 160 -5.36 16.84 -7.96
C GLU A 160 -5.31 15.51 -8.71
N ASP A 161 -4.48 14.57 -8.25
CA ASP A 161 -4.43 13.22 -8.85
C ASP A 161 -5.80 12.52 -8.73
N LEU A 162 -6.47 12.59 -7.58
CA LEU A 162 -7.82 12.04 -7.41
C LEU A 162 -8.87 12.71 -8.30
N ARG A 163 -8.79 14.03 -8.50
CA ARG A 163 -9.66 14.74 -9.46
C ARG A 163 -9.41 14.29 -10.89
N ALA A 164 -8.15 14.11 -11.27
CA ALA A 164 -7.78 13.65 -12.60
C ALA A 164 -8.29 12.22 -12.89
N PHE A 165 -8.40 11.38 -11.87
CA PHE A 165 -9.05 10.07 -11.97
C PHE A 165 -10.59 10.11 -11.92
N GLY A 166 -11.20 11.29 -11.76
CA GLY A 166 -12.66 11.43 -11.62
C GLY A 166 -13.21 10.93 -10.27
N LEU A 167 -12.35 10.66 -9.28
CA LEU A 167 -12.77 10.08 -8.00
C LEU A 167 -13.46 11.10 -7.09
N PHE A 168 -13.19 12.39 -7.27
CA PHE A 168 -13.83 13.47 -6.52
C PHE A 168 -15.34 13.59 -6.78
N GLU A 169 -15.84 12.98 -7.86
CA GLU A 169 -17.29 12.90 -8.06
C GLU A 169 -17.95 11.99 -7.01
N TYR A 170 -17.24 11.01 -6.47
CA TYR A 170 -17.80 9.97 -5.60
C TYR A 170 -17.43 10.16 -4.11
N PHE A 171 -16.29 10.78 -3.83
CA PHE A 171 -15.78 10.99 -2.49
C PHE A 171 -15.74 12.48 -2.14
N ASP A 172 -16.41 12.85 -1.04
CA ASP A 172 -16.27 14.19 -0.47
C ASP A 172 -14.84 14.34 0.11
N PRO A 173 -14.15 15.48 -0.08
CA PRO A 173 -12.80 15.66 0.46
C PRO A 173 -12.68 15.40 1.98
N THR A 174 -13.76 15.62 2.74
CA THR A 174 -13.80 15.36 4.19
C THR A 174 -13.88 13.88 4.55
N THR A 175 -14.18 13.01 3.58
CA THR A 175 -14.31 11.54 3.76
C THR A 175 -13.12 10.78 3.19
N ILE A 176 -12.04 11.50 2.86
CA ILE A 176 -10.79 10.94 2.33
C ILE A 176 -9.72 11.05 3.41
N ALA A 177 -9.43 9.94 4.09
CA ALA A 177 -8.34 9.85 5.06
C ALA A 177 -7.06 9.38 4.37
N ILE A 178 -6.04 10.24 4.37
CA ILE A 178 -4.70 9.97 3.83
C ILE A 178 -3.73 9.99 5.00
N SER A 179 -2.94 8.93 5.17
CA SER A 179 -2.03 8.82 6.30
C SER A 179 -0.97 9.94 6.36
N ALA A 180 -0.44 10.41 5.22
CA ALA A 180 0.42 11.59 5.14
C ALA A 180 -0.21 12.85 5.74
N ASP A 181 -1.52 13.05 5.57
CA ASP A 181 -2.20 14.26 6.05
C ASP A 181 -2.56 14.15 7.53
N LEU A 182 -2.75 12.91 8.02
CA LEU A 182 -3.20 12.63 9.39
C LEU A 182 -2.09 12.20 10.35
N GLY A 183 -0.91 11.86 9.84
CA GLY A 183 0.22 11.31 10.60
C GLY A 183 -0.02 9.89 11.13
N VAL A 184 -1.14 9.25 10.81
CA VAL A 184 -1.52 7.93 11.32
C VAL A 184 -1.83 7.00 10.15
N ARG A 185 -1.34 5.76 10.22
CA ARG A 185 -1.45 4.72 9.20
C ARG A 185 -2.40 3.61 9.63
N LYS A 186 -3.11 3.02 8.66
CA LYS A 186 -3.73 1.70 8.81
C LYS A 186 -2.66 0.68 9.23
N PRO A 187 -2.93 -0.26 10.13
CA PRO A 187 -4.25 -0.64 10.67
C PRO A 187 -4.68 0.11 11.94
N ASP A 188 -4.10 1.27 12.26
CA ASP A 188 -4.51 2.05 13.42
C ASP A 188 -5.99 2.47 13.30
N PRO A 189 -6.84 2.25 14.33
CA PRO A 189 -8.25 2.61 14.29
C PRO A 189 -8.54 4.09 13.99
N ALA A 190 -7.64 5.02 14.38
CA ALA A 190 -7.89 6.45 14.29
C ALA A 190 -8.10 6.94 12.86
N ILE A 191 -7.39 6.36 11.87
CA ILE A 191 -7.51 6.75 10.46
C ILE A 191 -8.88 6.35 9.88
N PHE A 192 -9.42 5.18 10.25
CA PHE A 192 -10.76 4.76 9.82
C PHE A 192 -11.83 5.59 10.50
N LEU A 193 -11.67 5.85 11.80
CA LEU A 193 -12.61 6.65 12.59
C LEU A 193 -12.70 8.09 12.10
N HIS A 194 -11.63 8.65 11.52
CA HIS A 194 -11.66 9.95 10.86
C HIS A 194 -12.75 9.98 9.77
N THR A 195 -12.66 9.05 8.80
CA THR A 195 -13.63 8.97 7.69
C THR A 195 -15.03 8.62 8.18
N LEU A 196 -15.17 7.69 9.12
CA LEU A 196 -16.48 7.30 9.68
C LEU A 196 -17.18 8.45 10.41
N ARG A 197 -16.44 9.29 11.13
CA ARG A 197 -16.98 10.48 11.79
C ARG A 197 -17.46 11.51 10.78
N ALA A 198 -16.69 11.77 9.72
CA ALA A 198 -17.09 12.68 8.65
C ALA A 198 -18.38 12.22 7.96
N LEU A 199 -18.56 10.90 7.82
CA LEU A 199 -19.76 10.28 7.26
C LEU A 199 -20.92 10.13 8.25
N ASN A 200 -20.70 10.37 9.55
CA ASN A 200 -21.65 10.10 10.63
C ASN A 200 -22.18 8.65 10.62
N VAL A 201 -21.26 7.68 10.50
CA VAL A 201 -21.57 6.24 10.44
C VAL A 201 -20.86 5.50 11.56
N SER A 202 -21.56 4.57 12.21
CA SER A 202 -20.93 3.70 13.20
C SER A 202 -20.08 2.61 12.54
N PRO A 203 -18.98 2.14 13.17
CA PRO A 203 -18.16 1.06 12.61
C PRO A 203 -18.94 -0.21 12.23
N ALA A 204 -19.98 -0.56 13.01
CA ALA A 204 -20.82 -1.72 12.75
C ALA A 204 -21.63 -1.61 11.44
N GLU A 205 -21.89 -0.38 10.98
CA GLU A 205 -22.64 -0.06 9.76
C GLU A 205 -21.76 0.17 8.51
N ALA A 206 -20.46 -0.08 8.62
CA ALA A 206 -19.50 0.17 7.55
C ALA A 206 -18.77 -1.10 7.09
N ALA A 207 -18.41 -1.13 5.82
CA ALA A 207 -17.50 -2.09 5.24
C ALA A 207 -16.17 -1.43 4.87
N MET A 208 -15.06 -2.17 4.94
CA MET A 208 -13.77 -1.79 4.39
C MET A 208 -13.43 -2.72 3.25
N VAL A 209 -13.12 -2.16 2.08
CA VAL A 209 -12.65 -2.87 0.88
C VAL A 209 -11.19 -2.49 0.65
N GLY A 210 -10.31 -3.48 0.62
CA GLY A 210 -8.88 -3.26 0.41
C GLY A 210 -8.12 -4.50 -0.01
N ASP A 211 -6.88 -4.31 -0.46
CA ASP A 211 -5.96 -5.35 -0.94
C ASP A 211 -5.06 -5.91 0.17
N SER A 212 -4.84 -5.15 1.23
CA SER A 212 -3.91 -5.50 2.30
C SER A 212 -4.63 -6.20 3.45
N LEU A 213 -4.34 -7.49 3.65
CA LEU A 213 -4.83 -8.22 4.83
C LEU A 213 -4.41 -7.52 6.13
N ARG A 214 -3.19 -6.97 6.16
CA ARG A 214 -2.60 -6.36 7.36
C ARG A 214 -3.11 -4.96 7.63
N SER A 215 -3.19 -4.12 6.62
CA SER A 215 -3.60 -2.72 6.80
C SER A 215 -5.13 -2.60 6.80
N ASP A 216 -5.79 -3.21 5.83
CA ASP A 216 -7.23 -3.02 5.60
C ASP A 216 -8.06 -3.99 6.41
N ILE A 217 -7.77 -5.29 6.31
CA ILE A 217 -8.63 -6.33 6.90
C ILE A 217 -8.46 -6.37 8.41
N VAL A 218 -7.23 -6.46 8.92
CA VAL A 218 -6.97 -6.40 10.37
C VAL A 218 -7.47 -5.09 10.97
N GLY A 219 -7.23 -3.94 10.30
CA GLY A 219 -7.73 -2.64 10.75
C GLY A 219 -9.25 -2.59 10.83
N ALA A 220 -9.93 -3.09 9.80
CA ALA A 220 -11.39 -3.20 9.77
C ALA A 220 -11.94 -4.12 10.88
N LYS A 221 -11.34 -5.31 11.06
CA LYS A 221 -11.76 -6.30 12.06
C LYS A 221 -11.63 -5.76 13.48
N ARG A 222 -10.56 -5.03 13.79
CA ARG A 222 -10.34 -4.38 15.10
C ARG A 222 -11.43 -3.38 15.47
N LEU A 223 -12.03 -2.74 14.49
CA LEU A 223 -13.13 -1.80 14.66
C LEU A 223 -14.52 -2.42 14.48
N GLY A 224 -14.58 -3.72 14.13
CA GLY A 224 -15.82 -4.41 13.85
C GLY A 224 -16.49 -3.97 12.55
N LEU A 225 -15.74 -3.47 11.55
CA LEU A 225 -16.26 -3.23 10.19
C LEU A 225 -16.49 -4.57 9.49
N LEU A 226 -17.29 -4.58 8.42
CA LEU A 226 -17.33 -5.71 7.50
C LEU A 226 -16.06 -5.68 6.64
N ALA A 227 -15.18 -6.66 6.80
CA ALA A 227 -13.89 -6.68 6.12
C ALA A 227 -13.99 -7.46 4.80
N ILE A 228 -13.82 -6.74 3.68
CA ILE A 228 -13.91 -7.29 2.33
C ILE A 228 -12.54 -7.21 1.67
N TRP A 229 -11.96 -8.37 1.37
CA TRP A 229 -10.63 -8.44 0.77
C TRP A 229 -10.70 -8.55 -0.75
N LYS A 230 -9.98 -7.67 -1.43
CA LYS A 230 -9.74 -7.73 -2.88
C LYS A 230 -8.28 -8.09 -3.13
N PRO A 231 -7.92 -9.38 -3.20
CA PRO A 231 -6.54 -9.79 -3.45
C PRO A 231 -6.00 -9.20 -4.75
N LYS A 232 -4.70 -8.89 -4.74
CA LYS A 232 -3.96 -8.55 -5.97
C LYS A 232 -4.08 -9.70 -6.97
N PRO A 233 -4.11 -9.43 -8.30
CA PRO A 233 -4.21 -10.46 -9.32
C PRO A 233 -3.24 -11.63 -9.11
N ARG A 234 -1.97 -11.34 -8.80
CA ARG A 234 -0.93 -12.33 -8.49
C ARG A 234 -1.23 -13.23 -7.29
N VAL A 235 -1.83 -12.67 -6.23
CA VAL A 235 -2.17 -13.43 -5.00
C VAL A 235 -3.36 -14.34 -5.29
N ARG A 236 -4.33 -13.83 -6.05
CA ARG A 236 -5.48 -14.61 -6.53
C ARG A 236 -5.04 -15.78 -7.40
N GLU A 237 -4.15 -15.56 -8.36
CA GLU A 237 -3.59 -16.62 -9.20
C GLU A 237 -2.91 -17.71 -8.36
N ALA A 238 -2.12 -17.31 -7.36
CA ALA A 238 -1.49 -18.24 -6.43
C ALA A 238 -2.52 -19.00 -5.56
N LEU A 239 -3.60 -18.36 -5.10
CA LEU A 239 -4.70 -19.02 -4.39
C LEU A 239 -5.39 -20.06 -5.28
N GLN A 240 -5.73 -19.70 -6.51
CA GLN A 240 -6.37 -20.61 -7.46
C GLN A 240 -5.47 -21.81 -7.77
N ALA A 241 -4.17 -21.59 -7.99
CA ALA A 241 -3.21 -22.67 -8.21
C ALA A 241 -3.15 -23.65 -7.02
N ARG A 242 -3.22 -23.16 -5.77
CA ARG A 242 -3.25 -24.02 -4.57
C ARG A 242 -4.55 -24.79 -4.42
N LEU A 243 -5.68 -24.22 -4.82
CA LEU A 243 -6.99 -24.88 -4.76
C LEU A 243 -7.13 -25.98 -5.83
N VAL A 244 -6.53 -25.78 -7.00
CA VAL A 244 -6.58 -26.72 -8.14
C VAL A 244 -5.57 -27.86 -7.99
N ALA A 245 -4.57 -27.76 -7.11
CA ALA A 245 -3.61 -28.83 -6.81
C ALA A 245 -4.04 -29.63 -5.56
N PRO A 246 -4.84 -30.71 -5.67
CA PRO A 246 -5.28 -31.47 -4.51
C PRO A 246 -4.15 -32.44 -4.14
N GLY A 247 -3.39 -32.16 -3.07
CA GLY A 247 -2.39 -33.11 -2.57
C GLY A 247 -1.33 -32.61 -1.59
N ALA A 248 -1.12 -31.30 -1.41
CA ALA A 248 -0.05 -30.80 -0.54
C ALA A 248 -0.47 -30.49 0.91
N ALA A 249 -1.55 -31.11 1.40
CA ALA A 249 -1.97 -31.05 2.79
C ALA A 249 -1.67 -32.38 3.51
N SER A 250 -0.39 -32.78 3.54
CA SER A 250 0.19 -33.68 4.56
C SER A 250 1.66 -33.96 4.24
N ALA A 251 2.53 -33.01 4.57
CA ALA A 251 3.91 -33.33 4.87
C ALA A 251 4.34 -32.43 6.02
N GLY A 252 4.24 -32.97 7.24
CA GLY A 252 5.01 -32.43 8.36
C GLY A 252 6.46 -32.35 7.90
N ALA A 253 7.03 -31.16 7.96
CA ALA A 253 8.42 -30.91 7.60
C ALA A 253 9.33 -31.60 8.62
N ALA A 254 9.55 -32.91 8.41
CA ALA A 254 10.71 -33.59 8.95
C ALA A 254 11.93 -33.07 8.17
N PHE A 255 12.59 -32.05 8.72
CA PHE A 255 13.95 -31.71 8.33
C PHE A 255 14.87 -32.86 8.77
N GLY A 256 15.00 -33.85 7.89
CA GLY A 256 15.93 -34.95 8.02
C GLY A 256 17.36 -34.46 7.80
N GLN A 257 18.20 -34.66 8.81
CA GLN A 257 19.64 -34.50 8.77
C GLN A 257 20.26 -35.35 7.65
N GLN A 258 21.20 -34.76 6.90
CA GLN A 258 22.43 -35.45 6.50
C GLN A 258 23.55 -34.43 6.25
N GLU A 259 24.73 -34.81 6.72
CA GLU A 259 25.89 -33.98 7.07
C GLU A 259 27.00 -34.10 5.97
N PRO A 260 28.24 -33.60 6.14
CA PRO A 260 28.83 -32.48 5.38
C PRO A 260 29.95 -32.89 4.40
N CYS A 261 30.31 -32.04 3.43
CA CYS A 261 31.67 -32.06 2.88
C CYS A 261 32.13 -30.76 2.19
N ALA A 262 33.19 -30.18 2.77
CA ALA A 262 34.37 -29.52 2.18
C ALA A 262 34.26 -28.31 1.22
N SER A 263 34.51 -27.13 1.83
CA SER A 263 35.48 -26.08 1.44
C SER A 263 35.67 -25.66 -0.04
N SER A 264 35.41 -24.38 -0.33
CA SER A 264 36.44 -23.43 -0.78
C SER A 264 35.95 -21.97 -0.71
N SER A 265 36.91 -21.06 -0.63
CA SER A 265 36.88 -19.69 -0.12
C SER A 265 36.59 -18.59 -1.15
N ALA A 266 35.91 -17.53 -0.68
CA ALA A 266 35.93 -16.10 -1.11
C ALA A 266 35.54 -15.78 -2.58
N THR A 267 34.70 -14.80 -2.92
CA THR A 267 34.69 -13.37 -2.53
C THR A 267 33.29 -12.75 -2.73
N GLY A 268 33.02 -11.67 -1.99
CA GLY A 268 31.70 -11.05 -1.83
C GLY A 268 31.16 -10.26 -3.03
N GLY A 269 29.86 -9.97 -2.95
CA GLY A 269 29.13 -9.09 -3.85
C GLY A 269 27.73 -9.59 -4.23
N ALA A 270 26.92 -10.05 -3.25
CA ALA A 270 25.56 -10.50 -3.50
C ALA A 270 24.54 -9.49 -2.97
N SER A 271 23.52 -9.28 -3.80
CA SER A 271 22.34 -8.45 -3.64
C SER A 271 21.63 -8.57 -2.29
N ASP A 272 21.43 -7.44 -1.61
CA ASP A 272 20.46 -7.33 -0.50
C ASP A 272 19.03 -7.12 -1.03
N LEU A 273 18.56 -8.06 -1.85
CA LEU A 273 17.14 -8.25 -2.17
C LEU A 273 16.70 -9.57 -1.50
N PRO A 274 15.46 -9.67 -0.96
CA PRO A 274 15.00 -10.90 -0.32
C PRO A 274 15.03 -12.08 -1.29
N PRO A 275 15.16 -13.33 -0.78
CA PRO A 275 15.31 -14.51 -1.61
C PRO A 275 14.09 -14.74 -2.51
N ASP A 276 14.38 -15.23 -3.71
CA ASP A 276 13.50 -15.66 -4.81
C ASP A 276 12.01 -15.79 -4.46
N LEU A 277 11.27 -14.72 -4.72
CA LEU A 277 9.82 -14.82 -4.92
C LEU A 277 9.57 -15.53 -6.26
N PRO A 278 8.51 -16.36 -6.37
CA PRO A 278 8.17 -17.00 -7.65
C PRO A 278 8.05 -15.95 -8.77
N PRO A 279 8.51 -16.27 -9.99
CA PRO A 279 8.44 -15.35 -11.13
C PRO A 279 7.03 -14.76 -11.29
N GLY A 280 6.91 -13.42 -11.32
CA GLY A 280 5.63 -12.71 -11.45
C GLY A 280 5.07 -12.11 -10.15
N LEU A 281 5.67 -12.39 -8.99
CA LEU A 281 5.21 -11.85 -7.72
C LEU A 281 5.86 -10.48 -7.38
N HIS A 282 5.32 -9.39 -7.94
CA HIS A 282 5.81 -8.04 -7.64
C HIS A 282 5.30 -7.52 -6.30
N VAL A 283 6.21 -7.30 -5.36
CA VAL A 283 5.89 -6.71 -4.06
C VAL A 283 5.68 -5.22 -4.22
N THR A 284 4.55 -4.68 -3.73
CA THR A 284 4.40 -3.23 -3.60
C THR A 284 5.15 -2.74 -2.38
N ASP A 285 5.45 -1.44 -2.32
CA ASP A 285 6.18 -0.84 -1.21
C ASP A 285 5.55 -1.17 0.16
N ASP A 286 4.23 -1.15 0.30
CA ASP A 286 3.55 -1.52 1.55
C ASP A 286 3.65 -3.02 1.88
N ASP A 287 3.37 -3.91 0.91
CA ASP A 287 3.55 -5.37 1.07
C ASP A 287 5.01 -5.74 1.39
N TYR A 288 5.99 -5.03 0.82
CA TYR A 288 7.42 -5.30 0.98
C TYR A 288 7.91 -4.86 2.33
N VAL A 289 7.47 -3.66 2.75
CA VAL A 289 7.67 -3.19 4.11
C VAL A 289 7.10 -4.24 5.04
N LEU A 290 5.80 -4.51 4.97
CA LEU A 290 5.13 -5.42 5.89
C LEU A 290 5.66 -6.85 5.84
N SER A 291 6.21 -7.30 4.71
CA SER A 291 6.87 -8.60 4.58
C SER A 291 8.25 -8.71 5.17
N THR A 292 8.98 -7.62 5.17
CA THR A 292 10.31 -7.57 5.78
C THR A 292 10.23 -7.14 7.26
N VAL A 293 9.11 -6.53 7.71
CA VAL A 293 8.91 -6.05 9.10
C VAL A 293 8.69 -7.19 10.10
N GLN A 294 7.94 -8.24 9.75
CA GLN A 294 7.41 -9.20 10.74
C GLN A 294 7.78 -10.67 10.47
N GLY A 295 8.79 -10.92 9.63
CA GLY A 295 9.22 -12.26 9.24
C GLY A 295 8.31 -12.91 8.19
N PRO A 296 8.52 -14.21 7.85
CA PRO A 296 7.80 -14.92 6.78
C PRO A 296 6.26 -15.00 6.95
N ALA A 297 5.73 -14.51 8.08
CA ALA A 297 4.31 -14.34 8.38
C ALA A 297 3.61 -13.25 7.55
N SER A 298 4.15 -12.84 6.42
CA SER A 298 3.65 -11.75 5.59
C SER A 298 3.20 -12.15 4.20
N ASP A 299 3.44 -13.41 3.84
CA ASP A 299 2.78 -14.01 2.70
C ASP A 299 1.25 -13.96 2.97
N PRO A 300 0.46 -13.27 2.15
CA PRO A 300 -0.99 -13.24 2.30
C PRO A 300 -1.59 -14.65 2.38
N LEU A 301 -1.00 -15.63 1.69
CA LEU A 301 -1.47 -17.01 1.74
C LEU A 301 -1.17 -17.68 3.08
N ALA A 302 0.00 -17.42 3.67
CA ALA A 302 0.36 -17.92 4.99
C ALA A 302 -0.51 -17.27 6.08
N LEU A 303 -0.81 -15.97 5.95
CA LEU A 303 -1.72 -15.25 6.86
C LEU A 303 -3.14 -15.82 6.82
N LEU A 304 -3.68 -16.07 5.62
CA LEU A 304 -5.00 -16.70 5.47
C LEU A 304 -5.04 -18.14 6.00
N ALA A 305 -3.94 -18.87 5.85
CA ALA A 305 -3.81 -20.24 6.35
C ALA A 305 -3.56 -20.31 7.86
N SER A 306 -3.28 -19.18 8.51
CA SER A 306 -3.07 -19.13 9.95
C SER A 306 -4.40 -19.23 10.72
N ASP A 307 -4.32 -19.66 11.98
CA ASP A 307 -5.47 -19.70 12.89
C ASP A 307 -5.89 -18.31 13.40
N ALA A 308 -5.16 -17.25 13.03
CA ALA A 308 -5.42 -15.90 13.50
C ALA A 308 -6.63 -15.27 12.79
N GLU A 309 -7.77 -15.25 13.48
CA GLU A 309 -9.04 -14.70 12.99
C GLU A 309 -8.99 -13.22 12.53
N GLU A 310 -8.03 -12.43 13.03
CA GLU A 310 -7.89 -11.02 12.61
C GLU A 310 -7.47 -10.88 11.14
N TYR A 311 -6.84 -11.90 10.54
CA TYR A 311 -6.43 -11.92 9.14
C TYR A 311 -7.46 -12.54 8.20
N LYS A 312 -8.53 -13.14 8.75
CA LYS A 312 -9.57 -13.78 7.95
C LYS A 312 -10.59 -12.72 7.52
N PRO A 313 -10.67 -12.37 6.23
CA PRO A 313 -11.67 -11.43 5.77
C PRO A 313 -13.06 -12.04 5.89
N ASP A 314 -14.07 -11.19 6.08
CA ASP A 314 -15.45 -11.67 6.14
C ASP A 314 -15.95 -12.06 4.74
N LEU A 315 -15.48 -11.37 3.70
CA LEU A 315 -15.79 -11.64 2.30
C LEU A 315 -14.52 -11.45 1.45
N MET A 316 -14.45 -12.15 0.32
CA MET A 316 -13.43 -11.95 -0.69
C MET A 316 -14.12 -11.61 -2.01
N ILE A 317 -13.59 -10.63 -2.73
CA ILE A 317 -14.08 -10.24 -4.06
C ILE A 317 -12.95 -10.34 -5.07
N GLU A 318 -13.30 -10.59 -6.32
CA GLU A 318 -12.37 -10.59 -7.44
C GLU A 318 -12.37 -9.23 -8.14
N HIS A 319 -13.58 -8.74 -8.40
CA HIS A 319 -13.86 -7.50 -9.09
C HIS A 319 -14.57 -6.53 -8.14
N LEU A 320 -14.39 -5.23 -8.34
CA LEU A 320 -15.15 -4.22 -7.59
C LEU A 320 -16.64 -4.37 -7.86
N SER A 321 -17.02 -4.80 -9.08
CA SER A 321 -18.42 -5.06 -9.43
C SER A 321 -19.10 -6.11 -8.56
N ASP A 322 -18.35 -7.03 -7.92
CA ASP A 322 -18.91 -8.05 -7.02
C ASP A 322 -19.58 -7.40 -5.79
N LEU A 323 -19.14 -6.18 -5.44
CA LEU A 323 -19.79 -5.37 -4.41
C LEU A 323 -21.25 -5.08 -4.73
N LEU A 324 -21.64 -5.07 -6.00
CA LEU A 324 -23.02 -4.85 -6.42
C LEU A 324 -23.92 -6.06 -6.15
N GLU A 325 -23.35 -7.26 -6.02
CA GLU A 325 -24.09 -8.44 -5.58
C GLU A 325 -24.17 -8.49 -4.04
N ILE A 326 -23.06 -8.14 -3.37
CA ILE A 326 -22.98 -8.06 -1.91
C ILE A 326 -23.90 -6.98 -1.35
N PHE A 327 -24.02 -5.86 -2.05
CA PHE A 327 -24.77 -4.68 -1.66
C PHE A 327 -25.93 -4.41 -2.64
N PRO A 328 -26.95 -5.29 -2.70
CA PRO A 328 -28.04 -5.18 -3.68
C PRO A 328 -28.88 -3.93 -3.43
N LYS A 329 -29.64 -3.49 -4.43
CA LYS A 329 -30.60 -2.38 -4.25
C LYS A 329 -31.71 -2.82 -3.28
N ALA A 330 -32.14 -1.92 -2.39
CA ALA A 330 -33.27 -2.18 -1.52
C ALA A 330 -34.53 -2.52 -2.35
N GLY A 331 -35.03 -3.76 -2.21
CA GLY A 331 -36.17 -4.31 -2.96
C GLY A 331 -35.84 -5.34 -4.05
N ALA A 332 -34.60 -5.82 -4.14
CA ALA A 332 -34.16 -6.86 -5.07
C ALA A 332 -34.14 -8.29 -4.48
N LEU A 333 -34.81 -8.51 -3.33
CA LEU A 333 -34.99 -9.82 -2.69
C LEU A 333 -36.48 -10.16 -2.62
#